data_AF-J1RZT1-F1
#
_entry.id   AF-J1RZT1-F1
#
_cell.length_a   1.000
_cell.length_b   1.000
_cell.length_c   1.000
_cell.angle_alpha   90.00
_cell.angle_beta   90.00
_cell.angle_gamma   90.00
#
_symmetry.space_group_name_H-M   'P 1'
#
loop_
_entity.id
_entity.type
_entity.pdbx_description
1 polymer ?
#
loop_
_entity_poly.entity_id
_entity_poly.type
_entity_poly.pdbx_seq_one_letter_code
_entity_poly.pdbx_strand_id
1 'polypeptide(L)'
;MLCTRIRTALSARLDGEELPPGLTARRLETHLADCRDCRRWEARSRALTAGLRRAAGHPEDEVDDPAAADALLARLRTASVRPGPVPPGGVDSGGKRAG
;
A
#
# COMPACT_ATOMS: atom_id res chain seq x y z
N MET A 1 -21.50 7.00 10.91
CA MET A 1 -21.15 7.31 9.50
C MET A 1 -20.84 6.00 8.78
N LEU A 2 -21.23 5.83 7.52
CA LEU A 2 -21.03 4.57 6.79
C LEU A 2 -19.55 4.40 6.37
N CYS A 3 -18.95 3.25 6.69
CA CYS A 3 -17.54 2.95 6.36
C CYS A 3 -17.22 3.14 4.88
N THR A 4 -18.17 2.86 3.98
CA THR A 4 -18.01 3.10 2.53
C THR A 4 -17.71 4.56 2.22
N ARG A 5 -18.45 5.50 2.82
CA ARG A 5 -18.24 6.95 2.62
C ARG A 5 -16.88 7.40 3.16
N ILE A 6 -16.45 6.81 4.28
CA ILE A 6 -15.13 7.06 4.87
C ILE A 6 -14.01 6.55 3.96
N ARG A 7 -14.15 5.37 3.38
CA ARG A 7 -13.16 4.82 2.43
C ARG A 7 -13.05 5.66 1.16
N THR A 8 -14.17 6.17 0.64
CA THR A 8 -14.16 7.14 -0.48
C THR A 8 -13.35 8.38 -0.13
N ALA A 9 -13.60 8.95 1.05
CA ALA A 9 -12.89 10.14 1.51
C ALA A 9 -11.39 9.93 1.75
N LEU A 10 -11.02 8.75 2.25
CA LEU A 10 -9.62 8.37 2.38
C LEU A 10 -8.95 8.20 1.02
N SER A 11 -9.65 7.64 0.01
CA SER A 11 -9.13 7.56 -1.36
C SER A 11 -8.85 8.95 -1.90
N ALA A 12 -9.86 9.83 -1.88
CA ALA A 12 -9.72 11.22 -2.33
C ALA A 12 -8.50 11.91 -1.68
N ARG A 13 -8.34 11.77 -0.35
CA ARG A 13 -7.19 12.32 0.38
C ARG A 13 -5.85 11.73 -0.08
N LEU A 14 -5.78 10.44 -0.41
CA LEU A 14 -4.55 9.81 -0.90
C LEU A 14 -4.16 10.29 -2.29
N ASP A 15 -5.16 10.60 -3.10
CA ASP A 15 -5.03 11.08 -4.47
C ASP A 15 -4.85 12.62 -4.53
N GLY A 16 -4.95 13.31 -3.40
CA GLY A 16 -4.82 14.78 -3.30
C GLY A 16 -6.09 15.54 -3.65
N GLU A 17 -7.21 14.84 -3.77
CA GLU A 17 -8.53 15.39 -4.10
C GLU A 17 -9.25 15.93 -2.86
N GLU A 18 -10.29 16.73 -3.11
CA GLU A 18 -11.15 17.27 -2.06
C GLU A 18 -12.01 16.17 -1.41
N LEU A 19 -12.34 16.34 -0.12
CA LEU A 19 -13.22 15.42 0.58
C LEU A 19 -14.65 15.48 0.02
N PRO A 20 -15.39 14.36 0.03
CA PRO A 20 -16.78 14.34 -0.40
C PRO A 20 -17.63 15.39 0.36
N PRO A 21 -18.60 16.06 -0.30
CA PRO A 21 -19.42 17.08 0.33
C PRO A 21 -20.03 16.66 1.67
N GLY A 22 -20.01 17.56 2.64
CA GLY A 22 -20.55 17.31 4.00
C GLY A 22 -19.68 16.42 4.88
N LEU A 23 -18.52 15.95 4.41
CA LEU A 23 -17.52 15.27 5.23
C LEU A 23 -16.34 16.22 5.51
N THR A 24 -16.03 16.40 6.78
CA THR A 24 -14.90 17.22 7.21
C THR A 24 -13.72 16.35 7.62
N ALA A 25 -12.50 16.91 7.60
CA ALA A 25 -11.31 16.22 8.11
C ALA A 25 -11.53 15.73 9.55
N ARG A 26 -12.10 16.56 10.43
CA ARG A 26 -12.41 16.16 11.82
C ARG A 26 -13.31 14.94 11.90
N ARG A 27 -14.39 14.91 11.10
CA ARG A 27 -15.34 13.79 11.05
C ARG A 27 -14.67 12.49 10.57
N LEU A 28 -13.73 12.62 9.63
CA LEU A 28 -12.92 11.51 9.16
C LEU A 28 -11.98 11.00 10.27
N GLU A 29 -11.23 11.88 10.93
CA GLU A 29 -10.34 11.49 12.04
C GLU A 29 -11.09 10.83 13.19
N THR A 30 -12.25 11.37 13.59
CA THR A 30 -13.10 10.75 14.62
C THR A 30 -13.48 9.32 14.25
N HIS A 31 -13.87 9.08 12.99
CA HIS A 31 -14.19 7.72 12.56
C HIS A 31 -12.97 6.79 12.57
N LEU A 32 -11.79 7.29 12.20
CA LEU A 32 -10.55 6.52 12.24
C LEU A 32 -10.15 6.14 13.67
N ALA A 33 -10.42 7.00 14.66
CA ALA A 33 -10.20 6.68 16.07
C ALA A 33 -11.04 5.47 16.51
N ASP A 34 -12.29 5.39 16.05
CA ASP A 34 -13.24 4.39 16.54
C ASP A 34 -13.31 3.12 15.68
N CYS A 35 -12.97 3.18 14.38
CA CYS A 35 -13.16 2.07 13.45
C CYS A 35 -11.84 1.38 13.05
N ARG A 36 -11.58 0.21 13.64
CA ARG A 36 -10.41 -0.64 13.32
C ARG A 36 -10.32 -1.02 11.84
N ASP A 37 -11.45 -1.34 11.21
CA ASP A 37 -11.46 -1.78 9.83
C ASP A 37 -11.07 -0.66 8.86
N CYS A 38 -11.51 0.57 9.13
CA CYS A 38 -11.12 1.73 8.36
C CYS A 38 -9.64 2.08 8.55
N ARG A 39 -9.08 1.94 9.77
CA ARG A 39 -7.62 2.07 10.00
C ARG A 39 -6.83 1.04 9.22
N ARG A 40 -7.25 -0.23 9.25
CA ARG A 40 -6.59 -1.31 8.50
C ARG A 40 -6.69 -1.09 7.00
N TRP A 41 -7.84 -0.60 6.53
CA TRP A 41 -8.02 -0.24 5.14
C TRP A 41 -7.07 0.90 4.76
N GLU A 42 -7.03 1.99 5.53
CA GLU A 42 -6.16 3.14 5.28
C GLU A 42 -4.68 2.73 5.18
N ALA A 43 -4.18 1.94 6.14
CA ALA A 43 -2.80 1.48 6.13
C ALA A 43 -2.46 0.67 4.86
N ARG A 44 -3.39 -0.20 4.42
CA ARG A 44 -3.21 -0.97 3.18
C ARG A 44 -3.26 -0.09 1.94
N SER A 45 -4.21 0.85 1.88
CA SER A 45 -4.34 1.78 0.75
C SER A 45 -3.10 2.68 0.64
N ARG A 46 -2.59 3.23 1.75
CA ARG A 46 -1.34 3.99 1.79
C ARG A 46 -0.16 3.18 1.26
N ALA A 47 -0.01 1.94 1.72
CA ALA A 47 1.07 1.06 1.26
C ALA A 47 0.96 0.76 -0.24
N LEU A 48 -0.25 0.52 -0.74
CA LEU A 48 -0.51 0.28 -2.16
C LEU A 48 -0.18 1.52 -3.00
N THR A 49 -0.71 2.70 -2.65
CA THR A 49 -0.43 3.96 -3.36
C THR A 49 1.05 4.26 -3.41
N ALA A 50 1.79 4.05 -2.31
CA ALA A 50 3.23 4.23 -2.29
C ALA A 50 3.97 3.22 -3.20
N GLY A 51 3.50 1.97 -3.25
CA GLY A 51 4.03 0.95 -4.17
C GLY A 51 3.81 1.31 -5.64
N LEU A 52 2.60 1.77 -5.98
CA LEU A 52 2.24 2.21 -7.33
C LEU A 52 3.10 3.41 -7.76
N ARG A 53 3.28 4.42 -6.91
CA ARG A 53 4.13 5.58 -7.22
C ARG A 53 5.58 5.18 -7.51
N ARG A 54 6.15 4.26 -6.72
CA ARG A 54 7.50 3.72 -6.98
C ARG A 54 7.58 2.93 -8.28
N ALA A 55 6.55 2.15 -8.58
CA ALA A 55 6.51 1.33 -9.78
C ALA A 55 6.25 2.15 -11.04
N ALA A 56 5.55 3.29 -10.95
CA ALA A 56 5.29 4.17 -12.08
C ALA A 56 6.56 4.91 -12.55
N GLY A 57 7.43 5.35 -11.63
CA GLY A 57 8.50 6.29 -11.99
C GLY A 57 7.96 7.71 -12.18
N HIS A 58 8.78 8.63 -12.69
CA HIS A 58 8.33 9.99 -13.02
C HIS A 58 7.58 9.99 -14.37
N PRO A 59 6.34 10.49 -14.43
CA PRO A 59 5.48 10.42 -15.62
C PRO A 59 5.90 11.36 -16.75
N GLU A 60 6.91 12.20 -16.54
CA GLU A 60 7.39 13.16 -17.55
C GLU A 60 8.25 12.53 -18.65
N ASP A 61 8.71 11.28 -18.51
CA ASP A 61 9.75 10.74 -19.39
C ASP A 61 9.25 9.96 -20.63
N GLU A 62 8.09 9.29 -20.61
CA GLU A 62 7.75 8.32 -21.68
C GLU A 62 6.23 8.14 -21.85
N VAL A 63 5.58 8.94 -22.71
CA VAL A 63 4.11 8.86 -22.91
C VAL A 63 3.71 8.02 -24.14
N ASP A 64 4.62 7.68 -25.05
CA ASP A 64 4.28 6.99 -26.31
C ASP A 64 5.20 5.79 -26.67
N ASP A 65 5.79 5.09 -25.68
CA ASP A 65 6.59 3.87 -25.92
C ASP A 65 5.89 2.60 -25.38
N PRO A 66 5.48 1.64 -26.23
CA PRO A 66 4.95 0.36 -25.77
C PRO A 66 5.94 -0.44 -24.90
N ALA A 67 7.25 -0.27 -25.08
CA ALA A 67 8.26 -0.89 -24.22
C ALA A 67 8.22 -0.33 -22.78
N ALA A 68 7.83 0.93 -22.60
CA ALA A 68 7.65 1.54 -21.28
C ALA A 68 6.45 0.92 -20.53
N ALA A 69 5.36 0.60 -21.25
CA ALA A 69 4.21 -0.09 -20.67
C ALA A 69 4.56 -1.50 -20.19
N ASP A 70 5.31 -2.27 -21.00
CA ASP A 70 5.79 -3.60 -20.59
C ASP A 70 6.76 -3.52 -19.40
N ALA A 71 7.65 -2.53 -19.39
CA ALA A 71 8.54 -2.29 -18.26
C ALA A 71 7.78 -1.91 -16.97
N LEU A 72 6.71 -1.11 -17.08
CA LEU A 72 5.80 -0.82 -15.97
C LEU A 72 5.12 -2.09 -15.44
N LEU A 73 4.55 -2.90 -16.32
CA LEU A 73 3.89 -4.15 -15.94
C LEU A 73 4.87 -5.12 -15.27
N ALA A 74 6.11 -5.22 -15.75
CA ALA A 74 7.16 -6.02 -15.13
C ALA A 74 7.48 -5.53 -13.71
N ARG A 75 7.64 -4.21 -13.50
CA ARG A 75 7.86 -3.60 -12.19
C ARG A 75 6.70 -3.87 -11.22
N LEU A 76 5.46 -3.71 -11.69
CA LEU A 76 4.25 -3.96 -10.90
C LEU A 76 4.13 -5.43 -10.48
N ARG A 77 4.44 -6.38 -11.37
CA ARG A 77 4.45 -7.82 -11.04
C ARG A 77 5.44 -8.14 -9.94
N THR A 78 6.67 -7.61 -10.03
CA THR A 78 7.70 -7.79 -9.00
C THR A 78 7.28 -7.18 -7.66
N ALA A 79 6.70 -5.97 -7.67
CA ALA A 79 6.24 -5.30 -6.46
C ALA A 79 5.01 -5.98 -5.82
N SER A 80 4.21 -6.70 -6.61
CA SER A 80 3.01 -7.42 -6.14
C SER A 80 3.33 -8.75 -5.48
N VAL A 81 4.55 -9.29 -5.68
CA VAL A 81 5.03 -10.45 -4.93
C VAL A 81 5.15 -10.03 -3.47
N ARG A 82 4.23 -10.48 -2.62
CA ARG A 82 4.38 -10.28 -1.17
C ARG A 82 5.68 -10.97 -0.76
N PRO A 83 6.58 -10.31 0.00
CA PRO A 83 7.62 -11.06 0.68
C PRO A 83 6.92 -12.14 1.51
N GLY A 84 7.21 -13.41 1.22
CA GLY A 84 6.74 -14.52 2.03
C GLY A 84 7.21 -14.35 3.48
N PRO A 85 6.55 -14.99 4.46
CA PRO A 85 7.08 -15.00 5.81
C PRO A 85 8.51 -15.53 5.78
N VAL A 86 9.47 -14.72 6.26
CA VAL A 86 10.86 -15.16 6.46
C VAL A 86 10.80 -16.30 7.49
N PRO A 87 11.18 -17.54 7.15
CA PRO A 87 11.23 -18.60 8.14
C PRO A 87 12.26 -18.20 9.21
N PRO A 88 11.97 -18.41 10.51
CA PRO A 88 12.95 -18.13 11.55
C PRO A 88 14.18 -18.99 11.27
N GLY A 89 15.33 -18.33 11.11
CA GLY A 89 16.61 -18.96 10.81
C GLY A 89 16.85 -20.14 11.74
N GLY A 90 17.11 -21.30 11.15
CA GLY A 90 17.46 -22.50 11.88
C GLY A 90 18.66 -22.22 12.76
N VAL A 91 18.46 -22.36 14.07
CA VAL A 91 19.57 -22.46 15.01
C VAL A 91 20.30 -23.77 14.70
N ASP A 92 21.47 -23.66 14.09
CA ASP A 92 22.46 -24.73 14.06
C ASP A 92 22.82 -25.06 15.52
N SER A 93 22.13 -26.06 16.07
CA SER A 93 22.51 -26.63 17.36
C SER A 93 23.73 -27.50 17.13
N GLY A 94 24.88 -26.95 17.46
CA GLY A 94 26.19 -27.60 17.39
C GLY A 94 26.16 -29.01 18.00
N GLY A 95 26.38 -30.00 17.15
CA GLY A 95 26.68 -31.36 17.56
C GLY A 95 28.12 -31.46 18.08
N LYS A 96 28.33 -31.23 19.38
CA LYS A 96 29.55 -31.67 20.05
C LYS A 96 29.41 -33.13 20.46
N ARG A 97 30.02 -34.07 19.72
CA ARG A 97 30.47 -35.38 20.23
C ARG A 97 31.68 -35.89 19.46
N ALA A 98 32.78 -36.10 20.19
CA ALA A 98 33.64 -37.29 20.20
C ALA A 98 35.11 -36.90 20.43
N GLY A 99 35.76 -37.58 21.38
CA GLY A 99 37.19 -37.50 21.68
C GLY A 99 37.46 -37.18 23.12
#